data_AF-A0AAW1X747-F1
#
_entry.id   AF-A0AAW1X747-F1
#
_cell.length_a   1.000
_cell.length_b   1.000
_cell.length_c   1.000
_cell.angle_alpha   90.00
_cell.angle_beta   90.00
_cell.angle_gamma   90.00
#
_symmetry.space_group_name_H-M   'P 1'
#
loop_
_entity.id
_entity.type
_entity.pdbx_description
1 polymer ?
#
loop_
_entity_poly.entity_id
_entity_poly.type
_entity_poly.pdbx_seq_one_letter_code
_entity_poly.pdbx_strand_id
1 'polypeptide(L)'
;MLPPPNAEGYDGITTIFGVHLAFDPSKSSHYQVVCVRSCSTSSAASNSYQIETYSSETRTWKLSGSPFSAPFDMVFDNGVIWNGTIHWISPTGASLCFNIAQEHLGACLVFHQMRNGARGG
;
A
#
# COMPACT_ATOMS: atom_id res chain seq x y z
N MET A 1 -2.45 -19.24 10.61
CA MET A 1 -2.99 -18.76 9.32
C MET A 1 -3.54 -17.36 9.54
N LEU A 2 -3.29 -16.41 8.64
CA LEU A 2 -3.90 -15.07 8.73
C LEU A 2 -5.40 -15.19 8.43
N PRO A 3 -6.28 -14.50 9.18
CA PRO A 3 -7.68 -14.42 8.78
C PRO A 3 -7.77 -13.73 7.41
N PRO A 4 -8.75 -14.07 6.56
CA PRO A 4 -8.95 -13.33 5.32
C PRO A 4 -9.25 -11.85 5.61
N PRO A 5 -8.84 -10.92 4.73
CA PRO A 5 -9.25 -9.51 4.80
C PRO A 5 -10.77 -9.38 4.88
N ASN A 6 -11.28 -8.34 5.56
CA ASN A 6 -12.71 -8.22 5.89
C ASN A 6 -13.56 -8.08 4.59
N ALA A 7 -14.16 -9.19 4.15
CA ALA A 7 -15.17 -9.22 3.11
C ALA A 7 -16.57 -9.06 3.74
N GLU A 8 -16.81 -7.95 4.45
CA GLU A 8 -18.16 -7.66 4.95
C GLU A 8 -19.06 -7.30 3.76
N GLY A 9 -19.86 -8.27 3.31
CA GLY A 9 -21.16 -8.03 2.68
C GLY A 9 -21.21 -7.63 1.20
N TYR A 10 -20.30 -8.09 0.33
CA TYR A 10 -20.43 -7.87 -1.12
C TYR A 10 -20.14 -9.11 -1.96
N ASP A 11 -21.06 -9.45 -2.86
CA ASP A 11 -21.05 -10.51 -3.88
C ASP A 11 -20.02 -10.26 -5.01
N GLY A 12 -18.90 -9.62 -4.68
CA GLY A 12 -17.85 -9.22 -5.62
C GLY A 12 -16.54 -9.96 -5.34
N ILE A 13 -15.94 -10.52 -6.39
CA ILE A 13 -14.58 -11.07 -6.33
C ILE A 13 -13.62 -9.96 -5.90
N THR A 14 -13.09 -10.06 -4.69
CA THR A 14 -12.04 -9.15 -4.20
C THR A 14 -10.68 -9.67 -4.70
N THR A 15 -10.01 -8.89 -5.54
CA THR A 15 -8.67 -9.22 -6.03
C THR A 15 -7.63 -8.62 -5.10
N ILE A 16 -6.64 -9.42 -4.68
CA ILE A 16 -5.50 -8.98 -3.87
C ILE A 16 -4.32 -8.73 -4.81
N PHE A 17 -3.73 -7.54 -4.73
CA PHE A 17 -2.63 -7.10 -5.59
C PHE A 17 -1.26 -7.16 -4.90
N GLY A 18 -1.23 -7.13 -3.57
CA GLY A 18 0.02 -7.17 -2.80
C GLY A 18 -0.23 -7.33 -1.31
N VAL A 19 0.67 -8.03 -0.62
CA VAL A 19 0.62 -8.26 0.82
C VAL A 19 2.02 -8.05 1.40
N HIS A 20 2.13 -7.18 2.40
CA HIS A 20 3.41 -6.79 3.00
C HIS A 20 3.37 -6.96 4.51
N LEU A 21 4.35 -7.67 5.07
CA LEU A 21 4.51 -7.83 6.51
C LEU A 21 5.35 -6.68 7.08
N ALA A 22 4.75 -5.86 7.94
CA ALA A 22 5.43 -4.85 8.71
C ALA A 22 5.70 -5.37 10.11
N PHE A 23 6.95 -5.74 10.38
CA PHE A 23 7.37 -6.25 11.67
C PHE A 23 8.70 -5.63 12.09
N ASP A 24 8.70 -5.00 13.26
CA ASP A 24 9.88 -4.42 13.89
C ASP A 24 10.01 -4.98 15.31
N PRO A 25 10.80 -6.06 15.52
CA PRO A 25 10.91 -6.71 16.82
C PRO A 25 11.57 -5.82 17.89
N SER A 26 12.23 -4.72 17.48
CA SER A 26 12.80 -3.75 18.44
C SER A 26 11.74 -2.84 19.06
N LYS A 27 10.58 -2.70 18.41
CA LYS A 27 9.47 -1.85 18.88
C LYS A 27 8.37 -2.64 19.55
N SER A 28 8.05 -3.83 19.04
CA SER A 28 6.95 -4.65 19.55
C SER A 28 7.09 -6.11 19.12
N SER A 29 6.53 -7.03 19.93
CA SER A 29 6.32 -8.42 19.50
C SER A 29 5.19 -8.58 18.47
N HIS A 30 4.41 -7.52 18.25
CA HIS A 30 3.30 -7.50 17.32
C HIS A 30 3.75 -7.06 15.93
N TYR A 31 3.26 -7.76 14.91
CA TYR A 31 3.37 -7.38 13.51
C TYR A 31 2.06 -6.81 12.97
N GLN A 32 2.17 -6.05 11.89
CA GLN A 32 1.06 -5.63 11.05
C GLN A 32 1.21 -6.24 9.66
N VAL A 33 0.10 -6.49 8.97
CA VAL A 33 0.10 -6.89 7.55
C VAL A 33 -0.66 -5.85 6.77
N VAL A 34 -0.07 -5.34 5.70
CA VAL A 34 -0.71 -4.38 4.79
C VAL A 34 -1.09 -5.11 3.51
N CYS A 35 -2.34 -4.99 3.10
CA CYS A 35 -2.91 -5.65 1.95
C CYS A 35 -3.45 -4.60 0.99
N VAL A 36 -3.07 -4.67 -0.29
CA VAL A 36 -3.66 -3.87 -1.38
C VAL A 36 -4.67 -4.73 -2.10
N ARG A 37 -5.91 -4.24 -2.22
CA ARG A 37 -7.01 -4.97 -2.87
C ARG A 37 -7.82 -4.10 -3.82
N SER A 38 -8.65 -4.72 -4.64
CA SER A 38 -9.64 -4.01 -5.46
C SER A 38 -10.65 -3.28 -4.58
N CYS A 39 -11.04 -2.08 -5.01
CA CYS A 39 -12.12 -1.32 -4.38
C CYS A 39 -13.46 -1.58 -5.11
N SER A 40 -14.45 -2.13 -4.40
CA SER A 40 -15.74 -2.55 -4.99
C SER A 40 -16.75 -1.41 -5.19
N THR A 41 -16.48 -0.19 -4.70
CA THR A 41 -17.48 0.90 -4.65
C THR A 41 -17.55 1.76 -5.92
N SER A 42 -16.65 1.58 -6.90
CA SER A 42 -16.66 2.39 -8.11
C SER A 42 -17.13 1.60 -9.33
N SER A 43 -18.36 1.86 -9.76
CA SER A 43 -18.78 1.60 -11.13
C SER A 43 -17.83 2.33 -12.10
N ALA A 44 -17.10 1.56 -12.91
CA ALA A 44 -16.33 1.99 -14.08
C ALA A 44 -14.87 2.47 -13.96
N ALA A 45 -14.17 2.39 -12.82
CA ALA A 45 -12.72 2.63 -12.78
C ALA A 45 -11.94 1.32 -12.62
N SER A 46 -11.33 0.81 -13.70
CA SER A 46 -10.55 -0.45 -13.72
C SER A 46 -9.32 -0.46 -12.81
N ASN A 47 -8.96 0.68 -12.20
CA ASN A 47 -7.71 0.88 -11.45
C ASN A 47 -7.98 1.51 -10.06
N SER A 48 -9.08 1.13 -9.40
CA SER A 48 -9.43 1.59 -8.06
C SER A 48 -9.00 0.58 -6.99
N TYR A 49 -8.20 1.03 -6.03
CA TYR A 49 -7.57 0.22 -5.00
C TYR A 49 -7.97 0.68 -3.61
N GLN A 50 -7.89 -0.24 -2.65
CA GLN A 50 -8.08 0.01 -1.24
C GLN A 50 -6.97 -0.70 -0.45
N ILE A 51 -6.50 -0.06 0.63
CA ILE A 51 -5.59 -0.69 1.58
C ILE A 51 -6.38 -1.21 2.78
N GLU A 52 -6.06 -2.42 3.21
CA GLU A 52 -6.45 -2.98 4.50
C GLU A 52 -5.22 -3.34 5.32
N THR A 53 -5.31 -3.10 6.62
CA THR A 53 -4.24 -3.41 7.57
C THR A 53 -4.74 -4.39 8.61
N TYR A 54 -4.02 -5.48 8.79
CA TYR A 54 -4.17 -6.37 9.93
C TYR A 54 -3.23 -5.96 11.05
N SER A 55 -3.69 -6.00 12.29
CA SER A 55 -2.81 -5.94 13.47
C SER A 55 -2.86 -7.25 14.22
N SER A 56 -1.70 -7.84 14.50
CA SER A 56 -1.61 -9.04 15.34
C SER A 56 -1.92 -8.78 16.82
N GLU A 57 -1.85 -7.53 17.25
CA GLU A 57 -2.20 -7.09 18.61
C GLU A 57 -3.72 -7.18 18.83
N THR A 58 -4.49 -6.57 17.93
CA THR A 58 -5.95 -6.58 18.00
C THR A 58 -6.59 -7.78 17.31
N ARG A 59 -5.81 -8.50 16.50
CA ARG A 59 -6.22 -9.63 15.65
C ARG A 59 -7.36 -9.28 14.69
N THR A 60 -7.40 -8.04 14.21
CA THR A 60 -8.45 -7.54 13.32
C THR A 60 -7.86 -6.94 12.05
N TRP A 61 -8.64 -7.04 10.97
CA TRP A 61 -8.44 -6.24 9.75
C TRP A 61 -9.20 -4.92 9.88
N LYS A 62 -8.64 -3.86 9.29
CA LYS A 62 -9.23 -2.53 9.23
C LYS A 62 -8.95 -1.92 7.85
N LEU A 63 -9.95 -1.21 7.30
CA LEU A 63 -9.75 -0.32 6.15
C LEU A 63 -8.83 0.83 6.53
N SER A 64 -7.76 1.02 5.75
CA SER A 64 -6.75 2.02 6.01
C SER A 64 -6.69 3.03 4.89
N GLY A 65 -6.83 4.31 5.24
CA GLY A 65 -6.91 5.40 4.27
C GLY A 65 -8.14 5.32 3.35
N SER A 66 -8.21 6.29 2.43
CA SER A 66 -9.26 6.35 1.40
C SER A 66 -8.92 5.46 0.20
N PRO A 67 -9.94 5.00 -0.57
CA PRO A 67 -9.69 4.42 -1.89
C PRO A 67 -8.84 5.33 -2.76
N PHE A 68 -8.01 4.74 -3.62
CA PHE A 68 -7.08 5.48 -4.46
C PHE A 68 -6.97 4.87 -5.86
N SER A 69 -6.53 5.70 -6.81
CA SER A 69 -6.15 5.24 -8.15
C SER A 69 -4.64 5.14 -8.26
N ALA A 70 -4.17 4.17 -9.06
CA ALA A 70 -2.77 4.02 -9.38
C ALA A 70 -2.57 3.88 -10.90
N PRO A 71 -1.36 4.16 -11.41
CA PRO A 71 -0.98 3.83 -12.78
C PRO A 71 -1.24 2.36 -13.11
N PHE A 72 -1.56 2.07 -14.38
CA PHE A 72 -1.88 0.71 -14.83
C PHE A 72 -0.71 -0.27 -14.70
N ASP A 73 0.53 0.25 -14.71
CA ASP A 73 1.76 -0.50 -14.57
C ASP A 73 2.26 -0.53 -13.11
N MET A 74 1.47 -0.07 -12.15
CA MET A 74 1.84 -0.16 -10.73
C MET A 74 1.90 -1.63 -10.29
N VAL A 75 3.01 -2.00 -9.65
CA VAL A 75 3.30 -3.38 -9.24
C VAL A 75 3.29 -3.46 -7.72
N PHE A 76 2.15 -3.84 -7.14
CA PHE A 76 1.95 -3.82 -5.68
C PHE A 76 2.58 -5.00 -4.95
N ASP A 77 2.87 -6.12 -5.60
CA ASP A 77 3.53 -7.28 -4.98
C ASP A 77 5.02 -7.07 -4.68
N ASN A 78 5.68 -6.13 -5.38
CA ASN A 78 7.09 -5.79 -5.21
C ASN A 78 7.37 -4.66 -4.20
N GLY A 79 6.39 -4.31 -3.36
CA GLY A 79 6.54 -3.26 -2.36
C GLY A 79 7.62 -3.56 -1.32
N VAL A 80 8.45 -2.57 -0.99
CA VAL A 80 9.51 -2.66 0.03
C VAL A 80 9.14 -1.81 1.24
N ILE A 81 9.25 -2.38 2.44
CA ILE A 81 9.08 -1.63 3.69
C ILE A 81 10.41 -1.02 4.10
N TRP A 82 10.44 0.31 4.22
CA TRP A 82 11.56 1.06 4.74
C TRP A 82 11.07 2.19 5.64
N ASN A 83 11.66 2.31 6.83
CA ASN A 83 11.32 3.34 7.82
C ASN A 83 9.80 3.48 8.10
N GLY A 84 9.10 2.35 8.27
CA GLY A 84 7.65 2.34 8.55
C GLY A 84 6.75 2.72 7.36
N THR A 85 7.31 2.83 6.16
CA THR A 85 6.61 3.18 4.93
C THR A 85 6.77 2.05 3.91
N ILE A 86 5.69 1.69 3.20
CA ILE A 86 5.77 0.79 2.03
C ILE A 86 6.03 1.64 0.79
N HIS A 87 7.03 1.26 0.01
CA HIS A 87 7.40 1.90 -1.23
C HIS A 87 7.08 0.96 -2.40
N TRP A 88 6.24 1.41 -3.32
CA TRP A 88 5.98 0.77 -4.61
C TRP A 88 6.53 1.62 -5.74
N ILE A 89 7.15 0.98 -6.73
CA ILE A 89 7.75 1.62 -7.89
C ILE A 89 7.24 0.91 -9.14
N SER A 90 6.67 1.66 -10.08
CA SER A 90 6.26 1.12 -11.36
C SER A 90 7.44 0.99 -12.32
N PRO A 91 7.38 0.10 -13.33
CA PRO A 91 8.40 0.00 -14.37
C PRO A 91 8.64 1.33 -15.12
N THR A 92 7.62 2.17 -15.26
CA THR A 92 7.74 3.51 -15.89
C THR A 92 8.26 4.60 -14.96
N GLY A 93 8.53 4.29 -13.69
CA GLY A 93 9.15 5.20 -12.72
C GLY A 93 8.18 6.02 -11.88
N ALA A 94 6.87 5.77 -11.96
CA ALA A 94 5.94 6.28 -10.97
C ALA A 94 6.22 5.60 -9.61
N SER A 95 5.96 6.29 -8.51
CA SER A 95 6.14 5.69 -7.19
C SER A 95 5.05 6.12 -6.23
N LEU A 96 4.66 5.19 -5.37
CA LEU A 96 3.68 5.37 -4.31
C LEU A 96 4.29 4.95 -2.98
N CYS A 97 3.99 5.72 -1.95
CA CYS A 97 4.52 5.56 -0.61
C CYS A 97 3.37 5.60 0.39
N PHE A 98 3.21 4.52 1.15
CA PHE A 98 2.17 4.39 2.17
C PHE A 98 2.79 4.35 3.56
N ASN A 99 2.55 5.40 4.34
CA ASN A 99 2.95 5.44 5.74
C ASN A 99 1.98 4.61 6.57
N ILE A 100 2.48 3.54 7.20
CA ILE A 100 1.66 2.57 7.90
C ILE A 100 1.04 3.16 9.17
N ALA A 101 1.80 4.00 9.90
CA ALA A 101 1.34 4.57 11.16
C ALA A 101 0.33 5.72 10.95
N GLN A 102 0.53 6.51 9.90
CA GLN A 102 -0.35 7.64 9.56
C GLN A 102 -1.51 7.24 8.64
N GLU A 103 -1.52 5.99 8.17
CA GLU A 103 -2.52 5.47 7.22
C GLU A 103 -2.64 6.36 5.96
N HIS A 104 -1.53 6.94 5.52
CA HIS A 104 -1.49 7.98 4.48
C HIS A 104 -0.71 7.52 3.25
N LEU A 105 -1.32 7.67 2.06
CA LEU A 105 -0.74 7.36 0.77
C LEU A 105 -0.33 8.65 0.04
N GLY A 106 0.86 8.66 -0.56
CA GLY A 106 1.31 9.74 -1.44
C GLY A 106 2.32 9.28 -2.48
N ALA A 107 2.72 10.17 -3.38
CA ALA A 107 3.81 9.90 -4.31
C ALA A 107 5.18 10.01 -3.60
N CYS A 108 6.13 9.14 -3.97
CA CYS A 108 7.52 9.31 -3.54
C CYS A 108 8.31 10.15 -4.56
N LEU A 109 9.20 11.00 -4.06
CA LEU A 109 10.22 11.60 -4.90
C LEU A 109 11.37 10.60 -5.03
N VAL A 110 11.36 9.80 -6.10
CA VAL A 110 12.49 8.94 -6.42
C VAL A 110 13.64 9.83 -6.92
N PHE A 111 14.85 9.65 -6.36
CA PHE A 111 16.04 10.50 -6.55
C PHE A 111 16.47 10.77 -8.01
N HIS A 112 15.85 10.13 -9.01
CA HIS A 112 16.15 10.38 -10.42
C HIS A 112 15.79 11.80 -10.89
N GLN A 113 14.91 12.53 -10.19
CA GLN A 113 14.54 13.90 -10.57
C GLN A 113 15.31 15.02 -9.85
N MET A 114 16.07 14.73 -8.78
CA MET A 114 16.84 15.78 -8.08
C MET A 114 18.24 16.04 -8.68
N ARG A 115 18.69 15.27 -9.68
CA ARG A 115 20.03 15.44 -10.28
C ARG A 115 20.13 16.54 -11.35
N ASN A 116 19.05 17.23 -11.69
CA ASN A 116 19.06 18.26 -12.74
C ASN A 116 18.97 19.70 -12.22
N GLY A 117 19.18 19.94 -10.93
CA GLY A 117 19.07 21.26 -10.30
C GLY A 117 20.35 21.81 -9.67
N ALA A 118 21.53 21.61 -10.28
CA ALA A 118 22.76 22.30 -9.85
C ALA A 118 23.85 22.29 -10.94
N ARG A 119 23.63 22.99 -12.05
CA ARG A 119 24.73 23.51 -12.90
C ARG A 119 24.34 24.87 -13.50
N GLY A 120 25.07 25.88 -13.04
CA GLY A 120 25.03 27.28 -13.45
C GLY A 120 25.57 28.05 -12.24
N GLY A 121 26.86 28.36 -12.14
CA GLY A 121 27.76 28.84 -13.18
C GLY A 121 27.86 30.34 -13.00
#